data_AF-A0A2V6GB63-F1
#
_entry.id   AF-A0A2V6GB63-F1
#
_cell.length_a   1.000
_cell.length_b   1.000
_cell.length_c   1.000
_cell.angle_alpha   90.00
_cell.angle_beta   90.00
_cell.angle_gamma   90.00
#
_symmetry.space_group_name_H-M   'P 1'
#
loop_
_entity.id
_entity.type
_entity.pdbx_description
1 polymer ?
#
loop_
_entity_poly.entity_id
_entity_poly.type
_entity_poly.pdbx_seq_one_letter_code
_entity_poly.pdbx_strand_id
1 'polypeptide(L)'
;WASHLRAAGLELKHATRQSALIIAADHGDPTLFYYAERRGWHLPEKDAIYNGDPASAEQLIDDVAHLRAAGATHVVFVSTTFWFLDRYPRFAEYLAQAAMLVEKTPEFAIYELKPKE
;
A
#
# COMPACT_ATOMS: atom_id res chain seq x y z
N TRP A 1 19.74 0.76 -2.70
CA TRP A 1 18.91 1.82 -2.08
C TRP A 1 17.48 1.83 -2.65
N ALA A 2 17.23 1.54 -3.95
CA ALA A 2 15.87 1.39 -4.50
C ALA A 2 15.48 -0.07 -4.91
N SER A 3 16.20 -1.10 -4.45
CA SER A 3 15.96 -2.50 -4.87
C SER A 3 14.58 -3.00 -4.47
N HIS A 4 14.16 -2.72 -3.24
CA HIS A 4 12.85 -3.05 -2.68
C HIS A 4 11.67 -2.45 -3.45
N LEU A 5 11.76 -1.16 -3.85
CA LEU A 5 10.74 -0.51 -4.68
C LEU A 5 10.61 -1.16 -6.07
N ARG A 6 11.75 -1.48 -6.69
CA ARG A 6 11.77 -2.20 -7.97
C ARG A 6 11.18 -3.60 -7.83
N ALA A 7 11.57 -4.34 -6.79
CA ALA A 7 11.08 -5.70 -6.56
C ALA A 7 9.57 -5.71 -6.33
N ALA A 8 9.07 -4.83 -5.44
CA ALA A 8 7.65 -4.66 -5.18
C ALA A 8 6.87 -4.26 -6.44
N GLY A 9 7.40 -3.30 -7.22
CA GLY A 9 6.78 -2.88 -8.48
C GLY A 9 6.67 -4.03 -9.49
N LEU A 10 7.76 -4.79 -9.71
CA LEU A 10 7.73 -5.93 -10.62
C LEU A 10 6.75 -7.02 -10.15
N GLU A 11 6.68 -7.27 -8.84
CA GLU A 11 5.73 -8.25 -8.31
C GLU A 11 4.28 -7.76 -8.47
N LEU A 12 4.00 -6.48 -8.22
CA LEU A 12 2.68 -5.90 -8.49
C LEU A 12 2.29 -6.03 -9.96
N LYS A 13 3.23 -5.84 -10.88
CA LYS A 13 2.97 -6.01 -12.32
C LYS A 13 2.57 -7.45 -12.65
N HIS A 14 3.18 -8.42 -11.97
CA HIS A 14 2.97 -9.86 -12.17
C HIS A 14 1.69 -10.36 -11.48
N ALA A 15 1.51 -10.05 -10.20
CA ALA A 15 0.43 -10.57 -9.36
C ALA A 15 -0.94 -9.89 -9.59
N THR A 16 -0.98 -8.71 -10.22
CA THR A 16 -2.22 -7.93 -10.35
C THR A 16 -2.68 -7.79 -11.80
N ARG A 17 -4.00 -7.62 -11.99
CA ARG A 17 -4.57 -7.22 -13.29
C ARG A 17 -4.08 -5.82 -13.68
N GLN A 18 -4.04 -5.54 -14.99
CA GLN A 18 -3.60 -4.23 -15.52
C GLN A 18 -4.44 -3.05 -15.01
N SER A 19 -5.70 -3.27 -14.67
CA SER A 19 -6.61 -2.27 -14.10
C SER A 19 -6.51 -2.11 -12.58
N ALA A 20 -5.57 -2.80 -11.91
CA ALA A 20 -5.41 -2.68 -10.47
C ALA A 20 -4.96 -1.28 -10.06
N LEU A 21 -5.55 -0.78 -8.97
CA LEU A 21 -5.22 0.50 -8.36
C LEU A 21 -4.55 0.24 -7.02
N ILE A 22 -3.35 0.78 -6.83
CA ILE A 22 -2.46 0.41 -5.72
C ILE A 22 -2.35 1.54 -4.70
N ILE A 23 -2.43 1.22 -3.43
CA ILE A 23 -2.03 2.11 -2.33
C ILE A 23 -0.59 1.75 -1.96
N ALA A 24 0.34 2.69 -2.07
CA ALA A 24 1.77 2.42 -1.84
C ALA A 24 2.30 3.16 -0.61
N ALA A 25 2.67 2.42 0.43
CA ALA A 25 3.50 2.95 1.51
C ALA A 25 4.98 2.85 1.08
N ASP A 26 5.49 3.93 0.51
CA ASP A 26 6.81 3.99 -0.16
C ASP A 26 7.53 5.35 -0.02
N HIS A 27 7.09 6.18 0.92
CA HIS A 27 7.56 7.56 1.12
C HIS A 27 7.32 8.52 -0.06
N GLY A 28 6.32 8.25 -0.91
CA GLY A 28 6.02 9.11 -2.05
C GLY A 28 6.96 8.91 -3.23
N ASP A 29 7.69 7.80 -3.28
CA ASP A 29 8.66 7.52 -4.34
C ASP A 29 7.96 6.96 -5.60
N PRO A 30 8.07 7.61 -6.78
CA PRO A 30 7.38 7.16 -7.98
C PRO A 30 7.93 5.85 -8.58
N THR A 31 9.07 5.35 -8.09
CA THR A 31 9.77 4.16 -8.62
C THR A 31 8.89 2.92 -8.60
N LEU A 32 8.11 2.73 -7.53
CA LEU A 32 7.23 1.56 -7.41
C LEU A 32 6.19 1.54 -8.54
N PHE A 33 5.52 2.67 -8.78
CA PHE A 33 4.52 2.79 -9.85
C PHE A 33 5.12 2.65 -11.25
N TYR A 34 6.34 3.18 -11.45
CA TYR A 34 7.07 3.02 -12.71
C TYR A 34 7.26 1.54 -13.07
N TYR A 35 7.72 0.71 -12.12
CA TYR A 35 7.93 -0.72 -12.39
C TYR A 35 6.65 -1.54 -12.36
N ALA A 36 5.65 -1.15 -11.58
CA ALA A 36 4.36 -1.82 -11.54
C ALA A 36 3.58 -1.66 -12.84
N GLU A 37 3.80 -0.57 -13.58
CA GLU A 37 2.91 -0.16 -14.68
C GLU A 37 1.44 -0.17 -14.22
N ARG A 38 1.22 0.36 -13.01
CA ARG A 38 -0.08 0.53 -12.36
C ARG A 38 -0.23 1.97 -11.91
N ARG A 39 -1.47 2.35 -11.64
CA ARG A 39 -1.82 3.66 -11.08
C ARG A 39 -2.21 3.49 -9.61
N GLY A 40 -2.21 4.59 -8.88
CA GLY A 40 -2.54 4.53 -7.48
C GLY A 40 -2.20 5.80 -6.72
N TRP A 41 -2.06 5.64 -5.42
CA TRP A 41 -1.83 6.70 -4.44
C TRP A 41 -0.72 6.29 -3.48
N HIS A 42 -0.04 7.28 -2.93
CA HIS A 42 0.93 7.07 -1.87
C HIS A 42 0.24 7.15 -0.51
N LEU A 43 0.67 6.34 0.45
CA LEU A 43 0.17 6.29 1.81
C LEU A 43 1.24 6.81 2.78
N PRO A 44 0.89 7.68 3.74
CA PRO A 44 -0.39 8.36 3.95
C PRO A 44 -0.73 9.34 2.82
N GLU A 45 -2.02 9.58 2.63
CA GLU A 45 -2.57 10.38 1.53
C GLU A 45 -3.31 11.61 2.07
N LYS A 46 -3.24 12.73 1.35
CA LYS A 46 -4.10 13.89 1.57
C LYS A 46 -4.27 14.66 0.26
N ASP A 47 -5.49 14.92 -0.18
CA ASP A 47 -5.77 15.71 -1.40
C ASP A 47 -5.01 15.23 -2.66
N ALA A 48 -4.93 13.92 -2.84
CA ALA A 48 -4.18 13.16 -3.85
C ALA A 48 -2.65 13.30 -3.81
N ILE A 49 -2.08 13.81 -2.71
CA ILE A 49 -0.63 13.91 -2.51
C ILE A 49 -0.15 13.08 -1.31
N TYR A 50 1.11 12.66 -1.36
CA TYR A 50 1.77 12.00 -0.23
C TYR A 50 1.84 12.95 0.98
N ASN A 51 1.43 12.47 2.15
CA ASN A 51 1.26 13.26 3.36
C ASN A 51 2.27 12.90 4.49
N GLY A 52 3.51 12.55 4.13
CA GLY A 52 4.60 12.35 5.08
C GLY A 52 4.44 11.13 5.99
N ASP A 53 4.89 11.22 7.25
CA ASP A 53 4.73 10.12 8.21
C ASP A 53 3.32 10.13 8.83
N PRO A 54 2.68 8.96 9.03
CA PRO A 54 1.37 8.87 9.66
C PRO A 54 1.40 9.40 11.10
N ALA A 55 0.41 10.20 11.46
CA ALA A 55 0.25 10.74 12.81
C ALA A 55 -0.45 9.76 13.77
N SER A 56 -1.24 8.82 13.24
CA SER A 56 -2.04 7.88 14.04
C SER A 56 -2.46 6.64 13.25
N ALA A 57 -2.93 5.62 13.95
CA ALA A 57 -3.53 4.44 13.32
C ALA A 57 -4.83 4.81 12.60
N GLU A 58 -5.61 5.71 13.19
CA GLU A 58 -6.89 6.19 12.69
C GLU A 58 -6.73 6.86 11.33
N GLN A 59 -5.69 7.70 11.15
CA GLN A 59 -5.35 8.28 9.85
C GLN A 59 -5.10 7.20 8.79
N LEU A 60 -4.26 6.19 9.08
CA LEU A 60 -3.97 5.13 8.11
C LEU A 60 -5.20 4.30 7.75
N ILE A 61 -6.09 4.05 8.72
CA ILE A 61 -7.36 3.35 8.49
C ILE A 61 -8.27 4.17 7.59
N ASP A 62 -8.42 5.46 7.89
CA ASP A 62 -9.28 6.38 7.13
C ASP A 62 -8.77 6.56 5.70
N ASP A 63 -7.47 6.76 5.50
CA ASP A 63 -6.85 6.86 4.17
C ASP A 63 -7.07 5.57 3.37
N VAL A 64 -6.77 4.40 3.93
CA VAL A 64 -6.98 3.12 3.22
C VAL A 64 -8.47 2.87 2.93
N ALA A 65 -9.36 3.20 3.86
CA ALA A 65 -10.81 3.08 3.65
C ALA A 65 -11.32 4.01 2.55
N HIS A 66 -10.84 5.27 2.52
CA HIS A 66 -11.16 6.26 1.51
C HIS A 66 -10.69 5.83 0.12
N LEU A 67 -9.41 5.44 0.01
CA LEU A 67 -8.81 5.00 -1.25
C LEU A 67 -9.41 3.69 -1.76
N ARG A 68 -9.77 2.77 -0.86
CA ARG A 68 -10.56 1.57 -1.20
C ARG A 68 -11.92 1.94 -1.77
N ALA A 69 -12.62 2.93 -1.20
CA ALA A 69 -13.87 3.43 -1.74
C ALA A 69 -13.68 4.13 -3.12
N ALA A 70 -12.51 4.71 -3.38
CA ALA A 70 -12.11 5.24 -4.67
C ALA A 70 -11.69 4.17 -5.70
N GLY A 71 -11.72 2.88 -5.32
CA GLY A 71 -11.46 1.75 -6.21
C GLY A 71 -10.08 1.10 -6.06
N ALA A 72 -9.30 1.46 -5.04
CA ALA A 72 -8.06 0.74 -4.73
C ALA A 72 -8.34 -0.75 -4.50
N THR A 73 -7.54 -1.59 -5.15
CA THR A 73 -7.66 -3.05 -5.08
C THR A 73 -6.54 -3.68 -4.27
N HIS A 74 -5.39 -3.01 -4.15
CA HIS A 74 -4.24 -3.54 -3.43
C HIS A 74 -3.59 -2.46 -2.56
N VAL A 75 -2.93 -2.90 -1.50
CA VAL A 75 -2.00 -2.07 -0.72
C VAL A 75 -0.66 -2.77 -0.61
N VAL A 76 0.42 -2.01 -0.75
CA VAL A 76 1.79 -2.49 -0.65
C VAL A 76 2.55 -1.69 0.40
N PHE A 77 3.33 -2.40 1.20
CA PHE A 77 4.33 -1.82 2.10
C PHE A 77 5.70 -2.28 1.64
N VAL A 78 6.66 -1.37 1.56
CA VAL A 78 8.06 -1.74 1.40
C VAL A 78 8.77 -1.78 2.76
N SER A 79 9.94 -2.40 2.82
CA SER A 79 10.67 -2.66 4.07
C SER A 79 10.89 -1.41 4.93
N THR A 80 11.12 -0.25 4.32
CA THR A 80 11.27 1.04 5.05
C THR A 80 9.99 1.57 5.67
N THR A 81 8.83 0.96 5.37
CA THR A 81 7.50 1.34 5.88
C THR A 81 6.82 0.23 6.68
N PHE A 82 7.47 -0.93 6.87
CA PHE A 82 6.92 -2.01 7.71
C PHE A 82 6.64 -1.57 9.14
N TRP A 83 7.37 -0.56 9.62
CA TRP A 83 7.14 0.03 10.93
C TRP A 83 5.72 0.59 11.10
N PHE A 84 4.98 0.89 10.03
CA PHE A 84 3.56 1.28 10.12
C PHE A 84 2.76 0.18 10.82
N LEU A 85 3.00 -1.09 10.45
CA LEU A 85 2.28 -2.24 10.99
C LEU A 85 2.69 -2.53 12.44
N ASP A 86 3.96 -2.31 12.77
CA ASP A 86 4.48 -2.53 14.13
C ASP A 86 4.07 -1.41 15.09
N ARG A 87 4.08 -0.16 14.62
CA ARG A 87 3.79 1.04 15.43
C ARG A 87 2.30 1.21 15.69
N TYR A 88 1.46 0.80 14.75
CA TYR A 88 0.01 1.00 14.77
C TYR A 88 -0.73 -0.34 14.76
N PRO A 89 -0.80 -1.06 15.90
CA PRO A 89 -1.40 -2.40 15.96
C PRO A 89 -2.88 -2.41 15.52
N ARG A 90 -3.63 -1.35 15.84
CA ARG A 90 -5.02 -1.18 15.36
C ARG A 90 -5.12 -1.12 13.84
N PHE A 91 -4.13 -0.53 13.17
CA PHE A 91 -4.08 -0.50 11.72
C PHE A 91 -3.73 -1.88 11.14
N ALA A 92 -2.80 -2.60 11.75
CA ALA A 92 -2.48 -3.97 11.36
C ALA A 92 -3.69 -4.91 11.52
N GLU A 93 -4.45 -4.78 12.61
CA GLU A 93 -5.71 -5.51 12.83
C GLU A 93 -6.76 -5.18 11.77
N TYR A 94 -6.96 -3.89 11.46
CA TYR A 94 -7.84 -3.47 10.39
C TYR A 94 -7.43 -4.08 9.04
N LEU A 95 -6.14 -4.01 8.69
CA LEU A 95 -5.63 -4.56 7.44
C LEU A 95 -5.84 -6.07 7.34
N ALA A 96 -5.61 -6.81 8.43
CA ALA A 96 -5.84 -8.26 8.49
C ALA A 96 -7.32 -8.63 8.29
N GLN A 97 -8.25 -7.76 8.68
CA GLN A 97 -9.69 -7.97 8.45
C GLN A 97 -10.12 -7.54 7.05
N ALA A 98 -9.57 -6.42 6.55
CA ALA A 98 -9.99 -5.77 5.31
C ALA A 98 -9.26 -6.27 4.06
N ALA A 99 -8.19 -7.06 4.19
CA ALA A 99 -7.35 -7.51 3.08
C ALA A 99 -6.92 -8.98 3.22
N MET A 100 -6.42 -9.55 2.13
CA MET A 100 -5.78 -10.86 2.09
C MET A 100 -4.32 -10.68 1.68
N LEU A 101 -3.39 -11.37 2.35
CA LEU A 101 -1.98 -11.33 1.98
C LEU A 101 -1.78 -12.04 0.63
N VAL A 102 -1.18 -11.35 -0.35
CA VAL A 102 -0.81 -11.90 -1.66
C VAL A 102 0.61 -12.43 -1.58
N GLU A 103 1.55 -11.57 -1.15
CA GLU A 103 2.95 -11.94 -1.01
C GLU A 103 3.62 -11.14 0.11
N LYS A 104 4.52 -11.78 0.85
CA LYS A 104 5.38 -11.13 1.84
C LYS A 104 6.80 -11.63 1.71
N THR A 105 7.73 -10.70 1.55
CA THR A 105 9.17 -10.91 1.53
C THR A 105 9.82 -10.01 2.60
N PRO A 106 11.13 -10.13 2.85
CA PRO A 106 11.86 -9.15 3.65
C PRO A 106 11.86 -7.74 3.03
N GLU A 107 11.57 -7.59 1.74
CA GLU A 107 11.63 -6.32 1.02
C GLU A 107 10.27 -5.63 0.89
N PHE A 108 9.16 -6.39 0.85
CA PHE A 108 7.82 -5.84 0.67
C PHE A 108 6.72 -6.80 1.17
N ALA A 109 5.52 -6.26 1.34
CA ALA A 109 4.31 -7.02 1.60
C ALA A 109 3.17 -6.44 0.75
N ILE A 110 2.53 -7.29 -0.06
CA ILE A 110 1.40 -6.95 -0.94
C ILE A 110 0.15 -7.60 -0.39
N TYR A 111 -0.92 -6.82 -0.28
CA TYR A 111 -2.23 -7.28 0.16
C TYR A 111 -3.28 -6.91 -0.89
N GLU A 112 -4.21 -7.83 -1.14
CA GLU A 112 -5.42 -7.59 -1.94
C GLU A 112 -6.55 -7.14 -1.00
N LEU A 113 -7.14 -5.98 -1.27
CA LEU A 113 -8.23 -5.42 -0.49
C LEU A 113 -9.53 -6.15 -0.81
N LYS A 114 -10.27 -6.56 0.22
CA LYS A 114 -11.59 -7.17 0.04
C LYS A 114 -12.53 -6.14 -0.59
N PRO A 115 -13.47 -6.54 -1.47
CA PRO A 115 -14.50 -5.66 -1.99
C PRO A 115 -15.23 -4.96 -0.84
N LYS A 116 -15.62 -3.70 -1.04
CA LYS A 116 -16.54 -3.04 -0.11
C LYS A 116 -17.93 -3.64 -0.36
N GLU A 117 -18.54 -4.21 0.69
CA GLU A 117 -19.94 -4.68 0.67
C GLU A 117 -20.90 -3.53 0.35
#